data_AF-A0A059DK42-F1
#
_entry.id   AF-A0A059DK42-F1
#
_cell.length_a   1.000
_cell.length_b   1.000
_cell.length_c   1.000
_cell.angle_alpha   90.00
_cell.angle_beta   90.00
_cell.angle_gamma   90.00
#
_symmetry.space_group_name_H-M   'P 1'
#
loop_
_entity.id
_entity.type
_entity.pdbx_description
1 polymer ?
#
loop_
_entity_poly.entity_id
_entity_poly.type
_entity_poly.pdbx_seq_one_letter_code
_entity_poly.pdbx_strand_id
1 'polypeptide(L)'
;MARRRWIVLLLLALAGLVGSLDASAGDVDPVYKSCVEKCEQSGCVGDQCFQHCKFSSDGKPVDGPWYMQEPLYLRWKQWDCRSDCRYHCMLAREEERRTLGGKPVKYHGKWPFLRVYGIQEPVSVALSALNLSVQFHGWLSFFILLYYKLPLRPDKKTYYEYTGLLHIYGILSMNSWFWSAVFHSRDVELTEKLDYSSAVALLGFSLIVALLRALNIRDEASRVMFSAPVIAFVTTHILYLNFYQFDYGLAMLLEIYDFPPYMGFVDAHALWHTTAIPFSYLWWSFIRDDAELRTRTLLKKVK
;
A
#
# COMPACT_ATOMS: atom_id res chain seq x y z
N MET A 1 -37.93 -16.62 9.62
CA MET A 1 -36.96 -17.67 10.01
C MET A 1 -35.65 -17.60 9.21
N ALA A 2 -35.69 -17.46 7.87
CA ALA A 2 -34.49 -17.34 7.02
C ALA A 2 -33.56 -16.16 7.40
N ARG A 3 -34.11 -14.96 7.65
CA ARG A 3 -33.34 -13.76 8.02
C ARG A 3 -32.52 -13.91 9.32
N ARG A 4 -32.99 -14.73 10.27
CA ARG A 4 -32.30 -15.02 11.53
C ARG A 4 -31.15 -16.01 11.35
N ARG A 5 -31.27 -16.93 10.37
CA ARG A 5 -30.22 -17.88 9.99
C ARG A 5 -29.03 -17.17 9.33
N TRP A 6 -29.28 -16.18 8.46
CA TRP A 6 -28.21 -15.38 7.85
C TRP A 6 -27.42 -14.56 8.87
N ILE A 7 -28.08 -14.00 9.89
CA ILE A 7 -27.40 -13.26 10.96
C ILE A 7 -26.55 -14.20 11.82
N VAL A 8 -27.05 -15.39 12.15
CA VAL A 8 -26.28 -16.39 12.91
C VAL A 8 -25.09 -16.93 12.10
N LEU A 9 -25.26 -17.15 10.79
CA LEU A 9 -24.16 -17.55 9.91
C LEU A 9 -23.12 -16.42 9.73
N LEU A 10 -23.55 -15.16 9.66
CA LEU A 10 -22.66 -14.00 9.61
C LEU A 10 -21.90 -13.83 10.93
N LEU A 11 -22.56 -14.03 12.07
CA LEU A 11 -21.94 -13.98 13.40
C LEU A 11 -20.99 -15.16 13.65
N LEU A 12 -21.29 -16.36 13.14
CA LEU A 12 -20.39 -17.52 13.18
C LEU A 12 -19.20 -17.35 12.24
N ALA A 13 -19.40 -16.73 11.07
CA ALA A 13 -18.31 -16.35 10.17
C ALA A 13 -17.42 -15.27 10.80
N LEU A 14 -18.00 -14.29 11.50
CA LEU A 14 -17.27 -13.27 12.28
C LEU A 14 -16.55 -13.87 13.51
N ALA A 15 -17.13 -14.87 14.17
CA ALA A 15 -16.49 -15.57 15.28
C ALA A 15 -15.31 -16.44 14.84
N GLY A 16 -15.35 -16.97 13.60
CA GLY A 16 -14.22 -17.66 12.99
C GLY A 16 -13.08 -16.74 12.52
N LEU A 17 -13.29 -15.42 12.55
CA LEU A 17 -12.30 -14.40 12.17
C LEU A 17 -11.51 -13.84 13.37
N VAL A 18 -11.79 -14.30 14.60
CA VAL A 18 -10.97 -13.96 15.77
C VAL A 18 -9.72 -14.84 15.74
N GLY A 19 -8.75 -14.47 14.91
CA GLY A 19 -7.40 -15.01 14.97
C GLY A 19 -6.76 -14.62 16.30
N SER A 20 -6.04 -15.57 16.92
CA SER A 20 -5.17 -15.25 18.04
C SER A 20 -4.16 -14.18 17.61
N LEU A 21 -4.07 -13.08 18.36
CA LEU A 21 -2.99 -12.10 18.24
C LEU A 21 -1.72 -12.71 18.85
N ASP A 22 -1.20 -13.77 18.22
CA ASP A 22 0.08 -14.33 18.63
C ASP A 22 1.20 -13.42 18.12
N ALA A 23 2.09 -13.05 19.04
CA ALA A 23 3.34 -12.39 18.68
C ALA A 23 4.11 -13.27 17.70
N SER A 24 4.85 -12.64 16.79
CA SER A 24 5.55 -13.40 15.77
C SER A 24 6.56 -14.37 16.38
N ALA A 25 6.81 -15.52 15.73
CA ALA A 25 7.72 -16.53 16.25
C ALA A 25 9.15 -15.99 16.52
N GLY A 26 9.62 -15.02 15.72
CA GLY A 26 10.87 -14.31 15.97
C GLY A 26 10.83 -13.37 17.18
N ASP A 27 9.67 -12.79 17.49
CA ASP A 27 9.50 -11.84 18.60
C ASP A 27 9.57 -12.51 19.96
N VAL A 28 9.30 -13.81 20.03
CA VAL A 28 9.40 -14.61 21.26
C VAL A 28 10.78 -15.24 21.46
N ASP A 29 11.67 -15.18 20.45
CA ASP A 29 13.01 -15.77 20.53
C ASP A 29 13.88 -15.02 21.57
N PRO A 30 14.35 -15.69 22.64
CA PRO A 30 15.12 -15.04 23.70
C PRO A 30 16.50 -14.54 23.23
N VAL A 31 17.10 -15.19 22.22
CA VAL A 31 18.39 -14.77 21.65
C VAL A 31 18.21 -13.45 20.91
N TYR A 32 17.13 -13.36 20.12
CA TYR A 32 16.77 -12.13 19.42
C TYR A 32 16.52 -10.97 20.41
N LYS A 33 15.69 -11.18 21.45
CA LYS A 33 15.41 -10.17 22.48
C LYS A 33 16.68 -9.67 23.15
N SER A 34 17.54 -10.60 23.60
CA SER A 34 18.79 -10.26 24.25
C SER A 34 19.74 -9.48 23.34
N CYS A 35 19.78 -9.80 22.04
CA CYS A 35 20.56 -9.06 21.05
C CYS A 35 20.05 -7.61 20.93
N VAL A 36 18.74 -7.41 20.80
CA VAL A 36 18.15 -6.07 20.65
C VAL A 36 18.41 -5.22 21.89
N GLU A 37 18.19 -5.76 23.09
CA GLU A 37 18.44 -5.04 24.35
C GLU A 37 19.92 -4.63 24.50
N LYS A 38 20.85 -5.53 24.16
CA LYS A 38 22.29 -5.23 24.20
C LYS A 38 22.66 -4.18 23.16
N CYS A 39 22.10 -4.26 21.96
CA CYS A 39 22.38 -3.30 20.90
C CYS A 39 21.84 -1.90 21.23
N GLU A 40 20.64 -1.80 21.81
CA GLU A 40 20.10 -0.49 22.24
C GLU A 40 20.99 0.17 23.30
N GLN A 41 21.70 -0.61 24.12
CA GLN A 41 22.63 -0.09 25.13
C GLN A 41 24.04 0.20 24.57
N SER A 42 24.59 -0.69 23.76
CA SER A 42 25.96 -0.60 23.25
C SER A 42 26.07 0.22 21.96
N GLY A 43 24.96 0.34 21.22
CA GLY A 43 24.91 0.86 19.86
C GLY A 43 25.53 -0.07 18.81
N CYS A 44 25.77 -1.35 19.13
CA CYS A 44 26.47 -2.28 18.24
C CYS A 44 25.85 -3.69 18.21
N VAL A 45 25.91 -4.33 17.05
CA VAL A 45 25.65 -5.77 16.83
C VAL A 45 26.91 -6.40 16.25
N GLY A 46 27.62 -7.20 17.03
CA GLY A 46 28.95 -7.72 16.65
C GLY A 46 29.92 -6.57 16.38
N ASP A 47 30.57 -6.58 15.22
CA ASP A 47 31.52 -5.54 14.81
C ASP A 47 30.84 -4.31 14.16
N GLN A 48 29.52 -4.36 13.93
CA GLN A 48 28.77 -3.26 13.33
C GLN A 48 28.22 -2.34 14.42
N CYS A 49 28.67 -1.09 14.42
CA CYS A 49 28.23 -0.07 15.37
C CYS A 49 27.53 1.10 14.66
N PHE A 50 26.42 1.56 15.21
CA PHE A 50 25.59 2.62 14.66
C PHE A 50 25.90 3.95 15.37
N GLN A 51 26.41 4.94 14.62
CA GLN A 51 26.77 6.23 15.22
C GLN A 51 25.56 6.96 15.83
N HIS A 52 24.37 6.81 15.24
CA HIS A 52 23.13 7.42 15.71
C HIS A 52 22.55 6.72 16.96
N CYS A 53 23.10 5.56 17.37
CA CYS A 53 22.78 4.89 18.64
C CYS A 53 23.61 5.41 19.81
N LYS A 54 24.59 6.29 19.60
CA LYS A 54 25.41 6.83 20.70
C LYS A 54 24.59 7.80 21.53
N PHE A 55 24.02 7.31 22.62
CA PHE A 55 23.41 8.16 23.63
C PHE A 55 24.50 8.95 24.36
N SER A 56 24.43 10.28 24.31
CA SER A 56 25.16 11.12 25.26
C SER A 56 24.72 10.73 26.68
N SER A 57 25.65 10.69 27.63
CA SER A 57 25.44 10.31 29.03
C SER A 57 24.37 11.11 29.78
N ASP A 58 23.79 12.14 29.16
CA ASP A 58 22.72 12.98 29.70
C ASP A 58 21.31 12.72 29.11
N GLY A 59 21.14 11.69 28.26
CA GLY A 59 19.82 11.29 27.75
C GLY A 59 19.11 12.34 26.87
N LYS A 60 19.82 13.38 26.42
CA LYS A 60 19.32 14.35 25.45
C LYS A 60 19.87 14.04 24.05
N PRO A 61 19.04 14.11 23.00
CA PRO A 61 19.55 14.19 21.63
C PRO A 61 20.49 15.39 21.56
N VAL A 62 21.64 15.24 20.91
CA VAL A 62 22.51 16.37 20.58
C VAL A 62 21.80 17.13 19.45
N ASP A 63 20.82 17.95 19.81
CA ASP A 63 20.26 18.95 18.90
C ASP A 63 21.34 20.01 18.68
N GLY A 64 22.20 19.75 17.70
CA GLY A 64 23.09 20.75 17.15
C GLY A 64 22.29 21.90 16.53
N PRO A 65 22.94 23.06 16.29
CA PRO A 65 22.36 24.18 15.58
C PRO A 65 21.62 23.75 14.30
N TRP A 66 20.50 24.40 13.98
CA TRP A 66 19.60 24.05 12.87
C TRP A 66 20.28 23.90 11.50
N TYR A 67 21.46 24.50 11.29
CA TYR A 67 22.26 24.41 10.06
C TYR A 67 23.22 23.21 10.02
N MET A 68 23.42 22.51 11.14
CA MET A 68 24.10 21.21 11.22
C MET A 68 23.13 20.04 11.14
N GLN A 69 21.84 20.31 10.94
CA GLN A 69 20.87 19.28 10.67
C GLN A 69 21.20 18.62 9.34
N GLU A 70 21.37 17.31 9.37
CA GLU A 70 21.60 16.56 8.15
C GLU A 70 20.51 16.84 7.11
N PRO A 71 20.88 16.96 5.82
CA PRO A 71 19.93 17.03 4.72
C PRO A 71 18.81 16.00 4.85
N LEU A 72 17.59 16.37 4.48
CA LEU A 72 16.41 15.50 4.59
C LEU A 72 16.60 14.13 3.90
N TYR A 73 17.40 14.06 2.82
CA TYR A 73 17.72 12.80 2.15
C TYR A 73 18.66 11.88 2.95
N LEU A 74 19.53 12.43 3.81
CA LEU A 74 20.36 11.65 4.73
C LEU A 74 19.52 11.21 5.94
N ARG A 75 18.70 12.11 6.49
CA ARG A 75 17.76 11.79 7.56
C ARG A 75 16.74 10.72 7.15
N TRP A 76 16.31 10.72 5.89
CA TRP A 76 15.45 9.66 5.32
C TRP A 76 16.15 8.30 5.23
N LYS A 77 17.47 8.29 4.95
CA LYS A 77 18.28 7.07 4.90
C LYS A 77 18.61 6.52 6.28
N GLN A 78 18.65 7.37 7.30
CA GLN A 78 18.97 6.97 8.67
C GLN A 78 17.77 6.31 9.34
N TRP A 79 17.96 5.09 9.83
CA TRP A 79 17.03 4.42 10.72
C TRP A 79 17.24 4.90 12.15
N ASP A 80 16.21 4.81 12.98
CA ASP A 80 16.37 5.01 14.42
C ASP A 80 17.13 3.83 15.02
N CYS A 81 17.79 4.08 16.15
CA CYS A 81 18.66 3.09 16.79
C CYS A 81 17.96 1.75 17.02
N ARG A 82 16.72 1.80 17.51
CA ARG A 82 15.93 0.62 17.80
C ARG A 82 15.60 -0.17 16.53
N SER A 83 15.21 0.50 15.45
CA SER A 83 14.94 -0.16 14.17
C SER A 83 16.18 -0.83 13.57
N ASP A 84 17.35 -0.21 13.66
CA ASP A 84 18.60 -0.83 13.18
C ASP A 84 19.04 -2.00 14.07
N CYS A 85 18.95 -1.86 15.39
CA CYS A 85 19.21 -2.98 16.30
C CYS A 85 18.31 -4.17 16.02
N ARG A 86 16.99 -3.95 15.86
CA ARG A 86 16.02 -5.00 15.49
C ARG A 86 16.40 -5.67 14.16
N TYR A 87 16.72 -4.86 13.15
CA TYR A 87 17.07 -5.36 11.82
C TYR A 87 18.35 -6.22 11.83
N HIS A 88 19.45 -5.72 12.41
CA HIS A 88 20.72 -6.43 12.41
C HIS A 88 20.69 -7.68 13.31
N CYS A 89 19.99 -7.63 14.45
CA CYS A 89 19.77 -8.81 15.29
C CYS A 89 18.88 -9.86 14.60
N MET A 90 17.86 -9.42 13.86
CA MET A 90 17.04 -10.31 13.04
C MET A 90 17.90 -11.02 11.98
N LEU A 91 18.71 -10.28 11.21
CA LEU A 91 19.57 -10.88 10.19
C LEU A 91 20.59 -11.86 10.78
N ALA A 92 21.25 -11.51 11.89
CA ALA A 92 22.18 -12.40 12.56
C ALA A 92 21.50 -13.70 13.01
N ARG A 93 20.27 -13.60 13.52
CA ARG A 93 19.50 -14.75 13.97
C ARG A 93 19.03 -15.63 12.83
N GLU A 94 18.60 -15.03 11.73
CA GLU A 94 18.15 -15.76 10.53
C GLU A 94 19.31 -16.45 9.81
N GLU A 95 20.51 -15.86 9.82
CA GLU A 95 21.72 -16.52 9.31
C GLU A 95 22.07 -17.75 10.16
N GLU A 96 22.08 -17.63 11.49
CA GLU A 96 22.29 -18.78 12.38
C GLU A 96 21.24 -19.88 12.11
N ARG A 97 19.97 -19.51 12.02
CA ARG A 97 18.87 -20.42 11.71
C ARG A 97 19.07 -21.12 10.36
N ARG A 98 19.50 -20.38 9.33
CA ARG A 98 19.82 -20.92 8.00
C ARG A 98 20.96 -21.93 8.05
N THR A 99 22.04 -21.64 8.79
CA THR A 99 23.17 -22.58 8.92
C THR A 99 22.77 -23.89 9.61
N LEU A 100 21.78 -23.83 10.50
CA LEU A 100 21.20 -24.99 11.18
C LEU A 100 20.11 -25.72 10.35
N GLY A 101 19.85 -25.28 9.11
CA GLY A 101 18.82 -25.86 8.24
C GLY A 101 17.38 -25.51 8.63
N GLY A 102 17.18 -24.48 9.46
CA GLY A 102 15.87 -23.99 9.85
C GLY A 102 15.19 -23.17 8.75
N LYS A 103 13.85 -23.06 8.84
CA LYS A 103 13.04 -22.21 7.95
C LYS A 103 12.93 -20.79 8.49
N PRO A 104 12.88 -19.76 7.63
CA PRO A 104 12.72 -18.38 8.10
C PRO A 104 11.49 -18.18 8.97
N VAL A 105 11.53 -17.21 9.87
CA VAL A 105 10.38 -16.80 10.68
C VAL A 105 10.14 -15.30 10.58
N LYS A 106 8.91 -14.89 10.89
CA LYS A 106 8.54 -13.48 10.95
C LYS A 106 9.04 -12.82 12.24
N TYR A 107 9.29 -11.52 12.17
CA TYR A 107 9.62 -10.63 13.27
C TYR A 107 8.72 -9.39 13.17
N HIS A 108 8.05 -9.00 14.26
CA HIS A 108 7.08 -7.89 14.31
C HIS A 108 6.02 -7.98 13.19
N GLY A 109 5.56 -9.20 12.90
CA GLY A 109 4.58 -9.49 11.84
C GLY A 109 5.12 -9.53 10.41
N LYS A 110 6.42 -9.24 10.20
CA LYS A 110 7.04 -9.09 8.88
C LYS A 110 8.10 -10.16 8.62
N TRP A 111 8.31 -10.51 7.36
CA TRP A 111 9.39 -11.41 6.97
C TRP A 111 10.75 -10.70 6.94
N PRO A 112 11.87 -11.43 7.11
CA PRO A 112 13.20 -10.84 7.10
C PRO A 112 13.63 -10.50 5.66
N PHE A 113 13.56 -9.21 5.30
CA PHE A 113 14.06 -8.68 4.03
C PHE A 113 15.51 -8.20 4.13
N LEU A 114 16.23 -8.24 3.01
CA LEU A 114 17.56 -7.64 2.89
C LEU A 114 17.45 -6.21 2.35
N ARG A 115 17.87 -5.23 3.17
CA ARG A 115 17.92 -3.82 2.79
C ARG A 115 19.04 -3.55 1.78
N VAL A 116 18.77 -2.69 0.79
CA VAL A 116 19.75 -2.26 -0.21
C VAL A 116 19.76 -0.73 -0.29
N TYR A 117 20.90 -0.09 -0.05
CA TYR A 117 21.05 1.37 -0.03
C TYR A 117 20.03 2.11 0.88
N GLY A 118 19.57 1.45 1.96
CA GLY A 118 18.58 1.99 2.90
C GLY A 118 17.12 1.73 2.52
N ILE A 119 16.85 1.10 1.36
CA ILE A 119 15.52 0.68 0.92
C ILE A 119 15.18 -0.66 1.57
N GLN A 120 13.99 -0.75 2.18
CA GLN A 120 13.53 -1.97 2.87
C GLN A 120 13.21 -3.11 1.89
N GLU A 121 12.39 -2.84 0.87
CA GLU A 121 11.93 -3.83 -0.10
C GLU A 121 12.20 -3.36 -1.53
N PRO A 122 13.43 -3.48 -2.04
CA PRO A 122 13.83 -2.87 -3.31
C PRO A 122 13.02 -3.38 -4.52
N VAL A 123 12.60 -4.64 -4.50
CA VAL A 123 11.77 -5.21 -5.58
C VAL A 123 10.37 -4.64 -5.55
N SER A 124 9.71 -4.61 -4.37
CA SER A 124 8.38 -4.01 -4.20
C SER A 124 8.40 -2.53 -4.63
N VAL A 125 9.41 -1.76 -4.22
CA VAL A 125 9.57 -0.34 -4.63
C VAL A 125 9.65 -0.20 -6.16
N ALA A 126 10.48 -1.02 -6.82
CA ALA A 126 10.63 -0.95 -8.28
C ALA A 126 9.33 -1.29 -9.01
N LEU A 127 8.60 -2.30 -8.53
CA LEU A 127 7.33 -2.71 -9.13
C LEU A 127 6.19 -1.71 -8.85
N SER A 128 6.14 -1.09 -7.67
CA SER A 128 5.20 0.00 -7.37
C SER A 128 5.48 1.23 -8.25
N ALA A 129 6.75 1.60 -8.45
CA ALA A 129 7.13 2.68 -9.35
C ALA A 129 6.78 2.39 -10.83
N LEU A 130 6.89 1.13 -11.25
CA LEU A 130 6.46 0.69 -12.58
C LEU A 130 4.93 0.76 -12.72
N ASN A 131 4.17 0.30 -11.71
CA ASN A 131 2.72 0.48 -11.69
C ASN A 131 2.31 1.94 -11.77
N LEU A 132 2.95 2.82 -10.99
CA LEU A 132 2.72 4.27 -11.05
C LEU A 132 2.94 4.81 -12.48
N SER A 133 4.01 4.38 -13.14
CA SER A 133 4.34 4.78 -14.50
C SER A 133 3.28 4.31 -15.51
N VAL A 134 2.80 3.07 -15.39
CA VAL A 134 1.74 2.52 -16.25
C VAL A 134 0.41 3.27 -16.02
N GLN A 135 0.07 3.58 -14.77
CA GLN A 135 -1.14 4.33 -14.44
C GLN A 135 -1.08 5.76 -14.97
N PHE A 136 0.07 6.44 -14.84
CA PHE A 136 0.30 7.76 -15.43
C PHE A 136 0.18 7.73 -16.94
N HIS A 137 0.86 6.78 -17.60
CA HIS A 137 0.80 6.63 -19.06
C HIS A 137 -0.62 6.34 -19.56
N GLY A 138 -1.35 5.46 -18.87
CA GLY A 138 -2.74 5.13 -19.19
C GLY A 138 -3.69 6.32 -19.04
N TRP A 139 -3.61 7.03 -17.91
CA TRP A 139 -4.38 8.24 -17.67
C TRP A 139 -4.09 9.36 -18.68
N LEU A 140 -2.80 9.60 -18.97
CA LEU A 140 -2.39 10.60 -19.96
C LEU A 140 -2.89 10.23 -21.36
N SER A 141 -2.77 8.96 -21.74
CA SER A 141 -3.28 8.46 -23.03
C SER A 141 -4.80 8.63 -23.15
N PHE A 142 -5.54 8.40 -22.07
CA PHE A 142 -6.98 8.63 -22.01
C PHE A 142 -7.33 10.12 -22.09
N PHE A 143 -6.61 10.98 -21.35
CA PHE A 143 -6.79 12.43 -21.43
C PHE A 143 -6.57 12.95 -22.86
N ILE A 144 -5.47 12.55 -23.50
CA ILE A 144 -5.17 12.93 -24.89
C ILE A 144 -6.28 12.46 -25.85
N LEU A 145 -6.75 11.22 -25.69
CA LEU A 145 -7.83 10.68 -26.51
C LEU A 145 -9.10 11.54 -26.42
N LEU A 146 -9.55 11.85 -25.20
CA LEU A 146 -10.80 12.57 -24.97
C LEU A 146 -10.78 14.01 -25.50
N TYR A 147 -9.69 14.74 -25.29
CA TYR A 147 -9.63 16.18 -25.55
C TYR A 147 -9.02 16.54 -26.90
N TYR A 148 -8.18 15.68 -27.48
CA TYR A 148 -7.46 15.98 -28.72
C TYR A 148 -7.84 15.09 -29.90
N LYS A 149 -8.40 13.89 -29.67
CA LYS A 149 -8.73 12.93 -30.75
C LYS A 149 -10.22 12.75 -30.96
N LEU A 150 -11.03 12.80 -29.90
CA LEU A 150 -12.48 12.67 -29.98
C LEU A 150 -13.16 14.03 -30.14
N PRO A 151 -14.29 14.10 -30.87
CA PRO A 151 -15.03 15.35 -31.02
C PRO A 151 -15.63 15.76 -29.67
N LEU A 152 -15.65 17.06 -29.42
CA LEU A 152 -16.28 17.65 -28.24
C LEU A 152 -17.68 18.17 -28.57
N ARG A 153 -18.52 18.31 -27.54
CA ARG A 153 -19.81 18.97 -27.64
C ARG A 153 -19.63 20.48 -27.85
N PRO A 154 -20.66 21.22 -28.31
CA PRO A 154 -20.59 22.67 -28.49
C PRO A 154 -20.21 23.43 -27.21
N ASP A 155 -20.57 22.89 -26.03
CA ASP A 155 -20.19 23.43 -24.72
C ASP A 155 -18.77 23.03 -24.26
N LYS A 156 -17.94 22.52 -25.19
CA LYS A 156 -16.58 22.01 -24.97
C LYS A 156 -16.48 20.82 -24.01
N LYS A 157 -17.59 20.18 -23.65
CA LYS A 157 -17.57 18.95 -22.83
C LYS A 157 -17.37 17.71 -23.70
N THR A 158 -16.76 16.68 -23.11
CA THR A 158 -16.61 15.36 -23.75
C THR A 158 -17.96 14.66 -23.88
N TYR A 159 -18.15 13.86 -24.94
CA TYR A 159 -19.36 13.02 -25.06
C TYR A 159 -19.42 11.88 -24.05
N TYR A 160 -18.26 11.42 -23.59
CA TYR A 160 -18.14 10.30 -22.68
C TYR A 160 -18.62 10.68 -21.27
N GLU A 161 -19.67 10.01 -20.80
CA GLU A 161 -20.43 10.35 -19.58
C GLU A 161 -19.65 10.08 -18.27
N TYR A 162 -18.54 9.34 -18.34
CA TYR A 162 -17.73 8.92 -17.19
C TYR A 162 -16.36 9.64 -17.12
N THR A 163 -16.11 10.64 -17.98
CA THR A 163 -14.83 11.36 -18.06
C THR A 163 -14.32 11.85 -16.71
N GLY A 164 -15.16 12.57 -15.95
CA GLY A 164 -14.76 13.11 -14.64
C GLY A 164 -14.39 12.02 -13.63
N LEU A 165 -15.17 10.94 -13.60
CA LEU A 165 -14.91 9.81 -12.72
C LEU A 165 -13.58 9.12 -13.05
N LEU A 166 -13.27 8.93 -14.33
CA LEU A 166 -12.02 8.29 -14.73
C LEU A 166 -10.77 9.18 -14.52
N HIS A 167 -10.91 10.51 -14.57
CA HIS A 167 -9.82 11.39 -14.14
C HIS A 167 -9.55 11.27 -12.64
N ILE A 168 -10.60 11.23 -11.82
CA ILE A 168 -10.46 11.01 -10.36
C ILE A 168 -9.83 9.64 -10.09
N TYR A 169 -10.28 8.58 -10.79
CA TYR A 169 -9.68 7.25 -10.68
C TYR A 169 -8.18 7.28 -10.97
N GLY A 170 -7.76 7.92 -12.08
CA GLY A 170 -6.34 8.01 -12.44
C GLY A 170 -5.50 8.72 -11.38
N ILE A 171 -6.01 9.83 -10.82
CA ILE A 171 -5.33 10.56 -9.74
C ILE A 171 -5.21 9.72 -8.47
N LEU A 172 -6.30 9.09 -8.04
CA LEU A 172 -6.29 8.22 -6.86
C LEU A 172 -5.38 7.00 -7.06
N SER A 173 -5.34 6.43 -8.27
CA SER A 173 -4.48 5.30 -8.56
C SER A 173 -3.01 5.70 -8.52
N MET A 174 -2.63 6.81 -9.16
CA MET A 174 -1.27 7.33 -9.08
C MET A 174 -0.88 7.68 -7.63
N ASN A 175 -1.80 8.23 -6.84
CA ASN A 175 -1.54 8.51 -5.42
C ASN A 175 -1.28 7.23 -4.61
N SER A 176 -2.05 6.17 -4.85
CA SER A 176 -1.89 4.90 -4.16
C SER A 176 -0.57 4.22 -4.49
N TRP A 177 -0.19 4.13 -5.77
CA TRP A 177 1.09 3.53 -6.15
C TRP A 177 2.30 4.35 -5.72
N PHE A 178 2.16 5.67 -5.64
CA PHE A 178 3.18 6.53 -5.06
C PHE A 178 3.40 6.20 -3.58
N TRP A 179 2.34 6.16 -2.78
CA TRP A 179 2.47 5.85 -1.35
C TRP A 179 2.93 4.41 -1.09
N SER A 180 2.53 3.46 -1.92
CA SER A 180 3.07 2.09 -1.89
C SER A 180 4.59 2.08 -2.11
N ALA A 181 5.09 2.78 -3.15
CA ALA A 181 6.53 2.87 -3.38
C ALA A 181 7.27 3.53 -2.20
N VAL A 182 6.68 4.57 -1.59
CA VAL A 182 7.27 5.25 -0.43
C VAL A 182 7.29 4.32 0.79
N PHE A 183 6.19 3.61 1.08
CA PHE A 183 6.08 2.68 2.20
C PHE A 183 7.09 1.52 2.10
N HIS A 184 7.16 0.82 0.96
CA HIS A 184 8.14 -0.25 0.74
C HIS A 184 9.59 0.25 0.75
N SER A 185 9.81 1.56 0.51
CA SER A 185 11.13 2.14 0.64
C SER A 185 11.50 2.37 2.10
N ARG A 186 10.56 2.91 2.87
CA ARG A 186 10.75 3.30 4.26
C ARG A 186 9.46 3.09 5.03
N ASP A 187 9.48 2.02 5.80
CA ASP A 187 8.37 1.57 6.62
C ASP A 187 8.39 2.30 7.97
N VAL A 188 7.51 3.29 8.11
CA VAL A 188 7.26 4.04 9.33
C VAL A 188 5.76 4.27 9.45
N GLU A 189 5.27 4.52 10.67
CA GLU A 189 3.83 4.67 10.95
C GLU A 189 3.12 5.64 9.98
N LEU A 190 3.78 6.73 9.61
CA LEU A 190 3.21 7.70 8.66
C LEU A 190 3.07 7.13 7.24
N THR A 191 4.12 6.50 6.71
CA THR A 191 4.11 5.99 5.33
C THR A 191 3.17 4.80 5.20
N GLU A 192 3.11 3.97 6.23
CA GLU A 192 2.17 2.88 6.37
C GLU A 192 0.71 3.37 6.38
N LYS A 193 0.37 4.35 7.23
CA LYS A 193 -0.98 4.93 7.27
C LYS A 193 -1.38 5.52 5.91
N LEU A 194 -0.47 6.21 5.24
CA LEU A 194 -0.76 6.85 3.95
C LEU A 194 -0.93 5.84 2.82
N ASP A 195 -0.11 4.78 2.79
CA ASP A 195 -0.25 3.70 1.82
C ASP A 195 -1.62 3.01 1.95
N TYR A 196 -1.94 2.51 3.14
CA TYR A 196 -3.22 1.84 3.39
C TYR A 196 -4.43 2.77 3.16
N SER A 197 -4.36 4.03 3.61
CA SER A 197 -5.44 4.99 3.38
C SER A 197 -5.67 5.26 1.89
N SER A 198 -4.58 5.40 1.12
CA SER A 198 -4.65 5.63 -0.32
C SER A 198 -5.16 4.41 -1.09
N ALA A 199 -4.75 3.19 -0.69
CA ALA A 199 -5.24 1.94 -1.27
C ALA A 199 -6.74 1.74 -1.00
N VAL A 200 -7.19 1.97 0.23
CA VAL A 200 -8.62 1.90 0.62
C VAL A 200 -9.44 2.94 -0.17
N ALA A 201 -8.94 4.16 -0.32
CA ALA A 201 -9.60 5.19 -1.13
C ALA A 201 -9.72 4.77 -2.61
N LEU A 202 -8.65 4.22 -3.19
CA LEU A 202 -8.66 3.69 -4.56
C LEU A 202 -9.66 2.55 -4.72
N LEU A 203 -9.67 1.56 -3.82
CA LEU A 203 -10.59 0.42 -3.88
C LEU A 203 -12.05 0.88 -3.77
N GLY A 204 -12.33 1.76 -2.81
CA GLY A 204 -13.66 2.35 -2.64
C GLY A 204 -14.14 3.11 -3.87
N PHE A 205 -13.27 3.94 -4.46
CA PHE A 205 -13.60 4.67 -5.67
C PHE A 205 -13.76 3.75 -6.90
N SER A 206 -12.93 2.70 -6.99
CA SER A 206 -13.04 1.66 -8.03
C SER A 206 -14.39 0.94 -7.95
N LEU A 207 -14.87 0.64 -6.74
CA LEU A 207 -16.20 0.06 -6.53
C LEU A 207 -17.31 1.00 -7.02
N ILE A 208 -17.20 2.30 -6.73
CA ILE A 208 -18.15 3.31 -7.23
C ILE A 208 -18.18 3.30 -8.77
N VAL A 209 -17.02 3.42 -9.41
CA VAL A 209 -16.92 3.40 -10.88
C VAL A 209 -17.49 2.10 -11.46
N ALA A 210 -17.17 0.96 -10.86
CA ALA A 210 -17.67 -0.34 -11.29
C ALA A 210 -19.21 -0.44 -11.19
N LEU A 211 -19.81 -0.03 -10.06
CA LEU A 211 -21.26 -0.03 -9.87
C LEU A 211 -21.98 0.90 -10.86
N LEU A 212 -21.49 2.14 -11.00
CA LEU A 212 -22.09 3.11 -11.92
C LEU A 212 -21.97 2.65 -13.38
N ARG A 213 -20.87 1.97 -13.74
CA ARG A 213 -20.64 1.46 -15.09
C ARG A 213 -21.42 0.18 -15.40
N ALA A 214 -21.52 -0.75 -14.44
CA ALA A 214 -22.24 -2.01 -14.58
C ALA A 214 -23.76 -1.81 -14.64
N LEU A 215 -24.29 -0.92 -13.81
CA LEU A 215 -25.71 -0.56 -13.79
C LEU A 215 -26.08 0.51 -14.83
N ASN A 216 -25.09 1.03 -15.59
CA ASN A 216 -25.26 2.09 -16.59
C ASN A 216 -26.03 3.31 -16.05
N ILE A 217 -25.71 3.72 -14.82
CA ILE A 217 -26.37 4.83 -14.13
C ILE A 217 -25.84 6.15 -14.69
N ARG A 218 -26.77 6.97 -15.21
CA ARG A 218 -26.48 8.25 -15.87
C ARG A 218 -27.07 9.45 -15.14
N ASP A 219 -28.16 9.23 -14.44
CA ASP A 219 -28.83 10.25 -13.64
C ASP A 219 -27.95 10.66 -12.44
N GLU A 220 -27.83 11.97 -12.22
CA GLU A 220 -26.94 12.52 -11.20
C GLU A 220 -27.42 12.21 -9.78
N ALA A 221 -28.74 12.23 -9.53
CA ALA A 221 -29.28 11.89 -8.21
C ALA A 221 -28.99 10.42 -7.87
N SER A 222 -29.16 9.52 -8.84
CA SER A 222 -28.82 8.11 -8.71
C SER A 222 -27.32 7.90 -8.48
N ARG A 223 -26.45 8.63 -9.22
CA ARG A 223 -24.99 8.57 -9.00
C ARG A 223 -24.62 8.91 -7.55
N VAL A 224 -25.21 9.97 -6.99
CA VAL A 224 -24.99 10.35 -5.59
C VAL A 224 -25.53 9.30 -4.63
N MET A 225 -26.72 8.76 -4.88
CA MET A 225 -27.35 7.72 -4.04
C MET A 225 -26.49 6.45 -3.91
N PHE A 226 -25.82 6.02 -4.99
CA PHE A 226 -24.92 4.87 -4.95
C PHE A 226 -23.52 5.22 -4.40
N SER A 227 -23.01 6.42 -4.69
CA SER A 227 -21.66 6.81 -4.30
C SER A 227 -21.55 7.22 -2.83
N ALA A 228 -22.55 7.93 -2.29
CA ALA A 228 -22.48 8.50 -0.95
C ALA A 228 -22.34 7.44 0.16
N PRO A 229 -23.06 6.29 0.15
CA PRO A 229 -22.84 5.24 1.15
C PRO A 229 -21.44 4.65 1.10
N VAL A 230 -20.89 4.45 -0.10
CA VAL A 230 -19.53 3.92 -0.28
C VAL A 230 -18.49 4.92 0.20
N ILE A 231 -18.64 6.21 -0.14
CA ILE A 231 -17.76 7.28 0.32
C ILE A 231 -17.80 7.40 1.85
N ALA A 232 -19.00 7.36 2.45
CA ALA A 232 -19.15 7.41 3.90
C ALA A 232 -18.43 6.23 4.57
N PHE A 233 -18.66 5.01 4.07
CA PHE A 233 -17.99 3.82 4.59
C PHE A 233 -16.46 3.91 4.47
N VAL A 234 -15.94 4.26 3.29
CA VAL A 234 -14.50 4.41 3.02
C VAL A 234 -13.88 5.47 3.93
N THR A 235 -14.56 6.62 4.09
CA THR A 235 -14.06 7.71 4.93
C THR A 235 -14.03 7.29 6.40
N THR A 236 -15.11 6.70 6.91
CA THR A 236 -15.15 6.19 8.29
C THR A 236 -14.10 5.10 8.52
N HIS A 237 -13.86 4.23 7.53
CA HIS A 237 -12.83 3.20 7.63
C HIS A 237 -11.41 3.77 7.64
N ILE A 238 -11.11 4.75 6.77
CA ILE A 238 -9.82 5.46 6.78
C ILE A 238 -9.61 6.16 8.14
N LEU A 239 -10.63 6.84 8.67
CA LEU A 239 -10.56 7.48 9.98
C LEU A 239 -10.32 6.44 11.09
N TYR A 240 -10.99 5.30 11.05
CA TYR A 240 -10.79 4.21 12.00
C TYR A 240 -9.34 3.69 12.00
N LEU A 241 -8.78 3.42 10.81
CA LEU A 241 -7.40 2.95 10.66
C LEU A 241 -6.38 3.98 11.18
N ASN A 242 -6.63 5.28 10.98
CA ASN A 242 -5.68 6.32 11.38
C ASN A 242 -5.73 6.67 12.87
N PHE A 243 -6.92 6.61 13.49
CA PHE A 243 -7.15 7.17 14.84
C PHE A 243 -7.48 6.16 15.93
N TYR A 244 -7.95 4.95 15.60
CA TYR A 244 -8.45 4.00 16.61
C TYR A 244 -7.60 2.73 16.68
N GLN A 245 -7.68 1.88 15.66
CA GLN A 245 -6.89 0.65 15.59
C GLN A 245 -6.43 0.44 14.16
N PHE A 246 -5.11 0.39 14.00
CA PHE A 246 -4.51 -0.06 12.76
C PHE A 246 -4.55 -1.59 12.75
N ASP A 247 -5.65 -2.15 12.26
CA ASP A 247 -5.86 -3.59 12.20
C ASP A 247 -5.27 -4.16 10.91
N TYR A 248 -4.12 -4.84 11.05
CA TYR A 248 -3.46 -5.58 9.97
C TYR A 248 -4.32 -6.72 9.41
N GLY A 249 -5.21 -7.29 10.22
CA GLY A 249 -5.88 -8.57 9.93
C GLY A 249 -6.83 -8.52 8.74
N LEU A 250 -7.61 -7.45 8.58
CA LEU A 250 -8.57 -7.34 7.47
C LEU A 250 -7.90 -7.05 6.12
N ALA A 251 -6.81 -6.27 6.13
CA ALA A 251 -6.06 -5.95 4.93
C ALA A 251 -5.18 -7.12 4.47
N MET A 252 -4.59 -7.85 5.41
CA MET A 252 -3.75 -9.02 5.15
C MET A 252 -4.57 -10.27 4.75
N LEU A 253 -5.87 -10.34 5.10
CA LEU A 253 -6.76 -11.44 4.69
C LEU A 253 -6.94 -11.57 3.16
N LEU A 254 -6.61 -10.52 2.40
CA LEU A 254 -6.59 -10.55 0.94
C LEU A 254 -5.26 -11.10 0.38
N GLU A 255 -4.20 -11.19 1.19
CA GLU A 255 -2.96 -11.91 0.85
C GLU A 255 -3.14 -13.40 1.11
N ILE A 256 -3.83 -14.08 0.19
CA ILE A 256 -4.11 -15.53 0.28
C ILE A 256 -2.82 -16.38 0.31
N TYR A 257 -1.68 -15.82 -0.08
CA TYR A 257 -0.39 -16.50 -0.13
C TYR A 257 0.69 -15.68 0.57
N ASP A 258 0.86 -15.82 1.87
CA ASP A 258 1.94 -15.15 2.61
C ASP A 258 3.14 -16.09 2.77
N PHE A 259 4.26 -15.80 2.09
CA PHE A 259 5.46 -16.65 2.07
C PHE A 259 6.76 -15.85 2.29
N PRO A 260 7.81 -16.46 2.88
CA PRO A 260 9.07 -15.77 3.16
C PRO A 260 9.78 -15.33 1.87
N PRO A 261 10.48 -14.19 1.87
CA PRO A 261 11.06 -13.63 0.67
C PRO A 261 12.10 -14.56 0.07
N TYR A 262 11.90 -14.91 -1.20
CA TYR A 262 12.86 -15.65 -2.00
C TYR A 262 14.12 -14.80 -2.18
N MET A 263 15.26 -15.39 -1.84
CA MET A 263 16.57 -14.72 -1.81
C MET A 263 16.62 -13.44 -0.95
N GLY A 264 15.67 -13.26 -0.02
CA GLY A 264 15.58 -12.06 0.82
C GLY A 264 15.00 -10.82 0.12
N PHE A 265 14.43 -10.96 -1.09
CA PHE A 265 13.94 -9.82 -1.88
C PHE A 265 12.52 -9.97 -2.43
N VAL A 266 12.09 -11.18 -2.83
CA VAL A 266 10.82 -11.38 -3.54
C VAL A 266 9.84 -12.15 -2.68
N ASP A 267 8.77 -11.51 -2.25
CA ASP A 267 7.70 -12.12 -1.49
C ASP A 267 6.38 -12.12 -2.28
N ALA A 268 5.29 -12.47 -1.61
CA ALA A 268 3.97 -12.45 -2.19
C ALA A 268 3.50 -11.06 -2.62
N HIS A 269 3.88 -10.05 -1.84
CA HIS A 269 3.51 -8.68 -2.10
C HIS A 269 4.18 -8.15 -3.38
N ALA A 270 5.45 -8.46 -3.60
CA ALA A 270 6.14 -8.21 -4.87
C ALA A 270 5.46 -8.93 -6.06
N LEU A 271 4.98 -10.16 -5.87
CA LEU A 271 4.22 -10.86 -6.92
C LEU A 271 2.88 -10.17 -7.21
N TRP A 272 2.16 -9.73 -6.18
CA TRP A 272 0.94 -8.95 -6.34
C TRP A 272 1.19 -7.68 -7.18
N HIS A 273 2.22 -6.90 -6.84
CA HIS A 273 2.64 -5.74 -7.62
C HIS A 273 2.91 -6.07 -9.08
N THR A 274 3.59 -7.21 -9.33
CA THR A 274 3.88 -7.69 -10.68
C THR A 274 2.60 -7.96 -11.47
N THR A 275 1.61 -8.62 -10.85
CA THR A 275 0.33 -8.92 -11.51
C THR A 275 -0.49 -7.67 -11.79
N ALA A 276 -0.41 -6.64 -10.94
CA ALA A 276 -1.15 -5.40 -11.11
C ALA A 276 -0.75 -4.60 -12.37
N ILE A 277 0.49 -4.76 -12.86
CA ILE A 277 1.01 -4.05 -14.03
C ILE A 277 0.22 -4.37 -15.32
N PRO A 278 0.13 -5.64 -15.78
CA PRO A 278 -0.65 -5.97 -16.97
C PRO A 278 -2.14 -5.67 -16.78
N PHE A 279 -2.70 -5.86 -15.57
CA PHE A 279 -4.09 -5.50 -15.29
C PHE A 279 -4.35 -4.00 -15.45
N SER A 280 -3.44 -3.15 -14.94
CA SER A 280 -3.53 -1.70 -15.08
C SER A 280 -3.47 -1.27 -16.55
N TYR A 281 -2.59 -1.89 -17.33
CA TYR A 281 -2.51 -1.65 -18.77
C TYR A 281 -3.80 -2.03 -19.50
N LEU A 282 -4.31 -3.25 -19.27
CA LEU A 282 -5.55 -3.74 -19.88
C LEU A 282 -6.75 -2.86 -19.50
N TRP A 283 -6.81 -2.40 -18.25
CA TRP A 283 -7.86 -1.52 -17.76
C TRP A 283 -7.90 -0.18 -18.50
N TRP A 284 -6.75 0.48 -18.66
CA TRP A 284 -6.68 1.73 -19.43
C TRP A 284 -6.95 1.52 -20.91
N SER A 285 -6.55 0.38 -21.48
CA SER A 285 -6.91 0.03 -22.86
C SER A 285 -8.43 -0.09 -23.01
N PHE A 286 -9.08 -0.85 -22.13
CA PHE A 286 -10.54 -1.02 -22.12
C PHE A 286 -11.27 0.33 -21.97
N ILE A 287 -10.83 1.19 -21.05
CA ILE A 287 -11.40 2.53 -20.84
C ILE A 287 -11.37 3.35 -22.13
N ARG A 288 -10.24 3.32 -22.85
CA ARG A 288 -10.06 4.08 -24.08
C ARG A 288 -11.01 3.58 -25.17
N ASP A 289 -11.09 2.27 -25.35
CA ASP A 289 -11.98 1.66 -26.34
C ASP A 289 -13.46 1.94 -26.01
N ASP A 290 -13.84 1.90 -24.73
CA ASP A 290 -15.20 2.25 -24.27
C ASP A 290 -15.53 3.72 -24.56
N ALA A 291 -14.57 4.63 -24.33
CA ALA A 291 -14.76 6.05 -24.61
C ALA A 291 -14.96 6.33 -26.10
N GLU A 292 -14.19 5.67 -26.97
CA GLU A 292 -14.40 5.77 -28.42
C GLU A 292 -15.77 5.23 -28.84
N LEU A 293 -16.12 4.02 -28.39
CA LEU A 293 -17.37 3.36 -28.75
C LEU A 293 -18.60 4.17 -28.33
N ARG A 294 -18.61 4.65 -27.07
CA ARG A 294 -19.73 5.48 -26.57
C ARG A 294 -19.82 6.81 -27.30
N THR A 295 -18.69 7.47 -27.55
CA THR A 295 -18.67 8.72 -28.30
C THR A 295 -19.22 8.54 -29.73
N ARG A 296 -18.75 7.50 -30.45
CA ARG A 296 -19.26 7.18 -31.79
C ARG A 296 -20.77 6.88 -31.79
N THR A 297 -21.25 6.13 -30.80
CA THR A 297 -22.66 5.77 -30.68
C THR A 297 -23.54 7.00 -30.43
N LEU A 298 -23.10 7.93 -29.58
CA LEU A 298 -23.84 9.16 -29.32
C LEU A 298 -23.86 10.09 -30.53
N LEU A 299 -22.75 10.22 -31.26
CA LEU A 299 -22.70 11.02 -32.50
C LEU A 299 -23.65 10.51 -33.57
N LYS A 300 -23.80 9.18 -33.70
CA LYS A 300 -24.76 8.56 -34.64
C LYS A 300 -26.23 8.83 -34.27
N LYS A 301 -26.54 9.17 -33.02
CA LYS A 301 -27.91 9.51 -32.59
C LYS A 301 -28.25 10.99 -32.77
N VAL A 302 -27.24 11.84 -32.90
CA VAL A 302 -27.40 13.29 -33.04
C VAL A 302 -27.43 13.72 -34.52
N LYS A 303 -26.86 12.91 -35.42
CA LYS A 303 -27.00 13.03 -36.87
C LYS A 303 -28.28 12.35 -37.34
#